data_AF-A0A5K0ZZE9-F1
#
_entry.id   AF-A0A5K0ZZE9-F1
#
_cell.length_a   1.000
_cell.length_b   1.000
_cell.length_c   1.000
_cell.angle_alpha   90.00
_cell.angle_beta   90.00
_cell.angle_gamma   90.00
#
_symmetry.space_group_name_H-M   'P 1'
#
loop_
_entity.id
_entity.type
_entity.pdbx_description
1 polymer ?
#
loop_
_entity_poly.entity_id
_entity_poly.type
_entity_poly.pdbx_seq_one_letter_code
_entity_poly.pdbx_strand_id
1 'polypeptide(L)'
;NFGSRTDTIFCGVFDGHGPFGDLVARRVRDVLPLKLSAHWDFNSDNYDGLPDISAAGSITPEEGSSTCTDEEPRSSMELDEKEKQPENFLLLKDSFLKAFKVMDKELKLHHHMDCFCSGTTAVTLVKQ
;
A
#
# COMPACT_ATOMS: atom_id res chain seq x y z
N ASN A 1 -19.17 5.63 -2.33
CA ASN A 1 -18.72 4.60 -3.29
C ASN A 1 -17.22 4.60 -3.34
N PHE A 2 -16.60 3.66 -2.64
CA PHE A 2 -15.15 3.49 -2.61
C PHE A 2 -14.68 2.73 -3.86
N GLY A 3 -13.59 3.19 -4.51
CA GLY A 3 -13.02 2.53 -5.70
C GLY A 3 -14.04 2.27 -6.82
N SER A 4 -14.86 3.27 -7.16
CA SER A 4 -15.96 3.22 -8.15
C SER A 4 -17.05 2.17 -7.93
N ARG A 5 -17.02 1.42 -6.82
CA ARG A 5 -18.00 0.39 -6.47
C ARG A 5 -19.15 0.97 -5.64
N THR A 6 -20.38 0.70 -6.08
CA THR A 6 -21.61 1.26 -5.48
C THR A 6 -21.97 0.67 -4.13
N ASP A 7 -21.51 -0.54 -3.83
CA ASP A 7 -21.75 -1.24 -2.56
C ASP A 7 -20.44 -1.46 -1.79
N THR A 8 -19.58 -0.43 -1.76
CA THR A 8 -18.32 -0.51 -1.03
C THR A 8 -18.06 0.78 -0.26
N ILE A 9 -17.80 0.61 1.04
CA ILE A 9 -17.57 1.70 1.98
C ILE A 9 -16.20 1.51 2.61
N PHE A 10 -15.40 2.58 2.61
CA PHE A 10 -14.14 2.65 3.34
C PHE A 10 -14.35 3.46 4.63
N CYS A 11 -13.88 2.92 5.74
CA CYS A 11 -13.85 3.59 7.04
C CYS A 11 -12.42 3.56 7.58
N GLY A 12 -12.00 4.64 8.25
CA GLY A 12 -10.68 4.72 8.87
C GLY A 12 -10.67 5.59 10.11
N VAL A 13 -9.97 5.16 11.14
CA VAL A 13 -9.63 5.95 12.33
C VAL A 13 -8.13 6.18 12.34
N PHE A 14 -7.72 7.44 12.54
CA PHE A 14 -6.33 7.86 12.48
C PHE A 14 -6.01 8.68 13.73
N ASP A 15 -5.13 8.15 14.58
CA ASP A 15 -4.70 8.79 15.83
C ASP A 15 -3.27 9.31 15.67
N GLY A 16 -3.18 10.62 15.44
CA GLY A 16 -1.93 11.34 15.20
C GLY A 16 -1.16 11.63 16.49
N HIS A 17 0.16 11.47 16.44
CA HIS A 17 1.06 11.77 17.55
C HIS A 17 2.30 12.53 17.11
N GLY A 18 2.97 13.18 18.06
CA GLY A 18 4.14 14.03 17.81
C GLY A 18 3.78 15.47 17.41
N PRO A 19 4.80 16.32 17.18
CA PRO A 19 4.60 17.75 16.91
C PRO A 19 3.72 18.05 15.68
N PHE A 20 3.72 17.16 14.68
CA PHE A 20 2.92 17.27 13.45
C PHE A 20 1.96 16.10 13.27
N GLY A 21 1.60 15.39 14.35
CA GLY A 21 0.77 14.19 14.28
C GLY A 21 -0.62 14.44 13.70
N ASP A 22 -1.22 15.60 13.98
CA ASP A 22 -2.51 16.01 13.44
C ASP A 22 -2.46 16.21 11.91
N LEU A 23 -1.36 16.76 11.40
CA LEU A 23 -1.09 16.96 9.98
C LEU A 23 -0.85 15.62 9.28
N VAL A 24 -0.08 14.72 9.89
CA VAL A 24 0.13 13.34 9.40
C VAL A 24 -1.20 12.58 9.35
N ALA A 25 -1.96 12.56 10.44
CA ALA A 25 -3.25 11.87 10.50
C ALA A 25 -4.25 12.41 9.47
N ARG A 26 -4.30 13.74 9.28
CA ARG A 26 -5.12 14.37 8.25
C ARG A 26 -4.66 13.97 6.84
N ARG A 27 -3.36 14.01 6.57
CA ARG A 27 -2.81 13.61 5.27
C ARG A 27 -3.13 12.15 4.94
N VAL A 28 -2.96 11.24 5.91
CA VAL A 28 -3.32 9.83 5.74
C VAL A 28 -4.82 9.66 5.48
N ARG A 29 -5.68 10.33 6.27
CA ARG A 29 -7.13 10.30 6.07
C ARG A 29 -7.56 10.69 4.66
N ASP A 30 -6.95 11.74 4.11
CA ASP A 30 -7.37 12.30 2.82
C ASP A 30 -6.80 11.52 1.62
N VAL A 31 -5.65 10.86 1.77
CA VAL A 31 -4.89 10.26 0.66
C VAL A 31 -4.95 8.73 0.64
N LEU A 32 -4.91 8.08 1.81
CA LEU A 32 -4.86 6.62 1.92
C LEU A 32 -6.02 5.92 1.18
N PRO A 33 -7.28 6.41 1.23
CA PRO A 33 -8.37 5.78 0.49
C PRO A 33 -8.09 5.72 -1.02
N LEU A 34 -7.51 6.79 -1.59
CA LEU A 34 -7.19 6.84 -3.02
C LEU A 34 -6.08 5.85 -3.38
N LYS A 35 -5.02 5.77 -2.58
CA LYS A 35 -3.93 4.80 -2.77
C LYS A 35 -4.45 3.36 -2.68
N LEU A 36 -5.30 3.09 -1.70
CA LEU A 36 -5.92 1.77 -1.54
C LEU A 36 -6.75 1.43 -2.77
N SER A 37 -7.60 2.35 -3.24
CA SER A 37 -8.42 2.10 -4.43
C SER A 37 -7.61 1.86 -5.70
N ALA A 38 -6.44 2.50 -5.85
CA ALA A 38 -5.55 2.32 -7.00
C ALA A 38 -4.78 0.99 -6.97
N HIS A 39 -4.65 0.35 -5.81
CA HIS A 39 -4.08 -0.99 -5.67
C HIS A 39 -5.17 -2.07 -5.53
N TRP A 40 -6.44 -1.67 -5.49
CA TRP A 40 -7.62 -2.52 -5.33
C TRP A 40 -8.11 -3.03 -6.70
N ASP A 41 -7.20 -3.63 -7.47
CA ASP A 41 -7.54 -4.21 -8.78
C ASP A 41 -7.89 -5.69 -8.61
N PHE A 42 -9.19 -5.99 -8.63
CA PHE A 42 -9.66 -7.34 -8.95
C PHE A 42 -9.28 -7.57 -10.41
N ASN A 43 -8.48 -8.60 -10.67
CA ASN A 43 -8.20 -9.05 -12.02
C ASN A 43 -9.56 -9.35 -12.67
N SER A 44 -10.10 -8.41 -13.46
CA SER A 44 -11.27 -8.68 -14.29
C SER A 44 -10.81 -9.79 -15.21
N ASP A 45 -11.47 -10.95 -15.14
CA ASP A 45 -11.19 -12.10 -16.00
C ASP A 45 -11.12 -11.66 -17.47
N ASN A 46 -9.92 -11.41 -17.96
CA ASN A 46 -9.61 -11.15 -19.35
C ASN A 46 -8.56 -12.17 -19.74
N TYR A 47 -9.00 -13.42 -19.88
CA TYR A 47 -8.33 -14.37 -20.77
C TYR A 47 -8.58 -13.87 -22.19
N ASP A 48 -7.65 -13.12 -22.75
CA ASP A 48 -7.39 -13.19 -24.19
C ASP A 48 -5.90 -12.93 -24.46
N GLY A 49 -5.30 -13.83 -25.24
CA GLY A 49 -3.87 -14.13 -25.17
C GLY A 49 -2.93 -13.26 -26.03
N LEU A 50 -1.72 -13.05 -25.47
CA LEU A 50 -0.37 -13.17 -26.10
C LEU A 50 -0.01 -12.21 -27.28
N PRO A 51 1.27 -11.95 -27.68
CA PRO A 51 2.60 -12.33 -27.14
C PRO A 51 3.59 -11.19 -26.81
N ASP A 52 4.57 -11.64 -26.03
CA ASP A 52 5.96 -11.22 -25.88
C ASP A 52 6.69 -10.76 -27.16
N ILE A 53 7.39 -9.62 -27.10
CA ILE A 53 8.56 -9.29 -27.95
C ILE A 53 9.58 -8.50 -27.11
N SER A 54 10.67 -9.19 -26.81
CA SER A 54 11.96 -8.68 -26.32
C SER A 54 12.61 -7.64 -27.25
N ALA A 55 13.28 -6.62 -26.68
CA ALA A 55 14.75 -6.45 -26.76
C ALA A 55 15.24 -4.98 -26.73
N ALA A 56 16.37 -4.83 -26.02
CA ALA A 56 17.47 -3.88 -26.19
C ALA A 56 17.41 -2.48 -25.52
N GLY A 57 18.16 -2.37 -24.41
CA GLY A 57 19.37 -1.54 -24.42
C GLY A 57 19.52 -0.49 -23.32
N SER A 58 20.61 -0.62 -22.54
CA SER A 58 21.60 0.44 -22.25
C SER A 58 21.85 0.79 -20.77
N ILE A 59 22.96 0.20 -20.27
CA ILE A 59 24.06 0.68 -19.38
C ILE A 59 23.81 1.63 -18.18
N THR A 60 24.39 1.24 -17.04
CA THR A 60 24.68 1.98 -15.78
C THR A 60 25.86 2.98 -15.96
N PRO A 61 26.21 3.91 -15.01
CA PRO A 61 26.85 3.57 -13.71
C PRO A 61 26.48 4.43 -12.46
N GLU A 62 26.68 3.76 -11.32
CA GLU A 62 26.90 4.06 -9.87
C GLU A 62 27.21 5.50 -9.32
N GLU A 63 27.16 5.94 -8.04
CA GLU A 63 27.14 5.40 -6.65
C GLU A 63 26.50 6.43 -5.65
N GLY A 64 26.13 6.00 -4.42
CA GLY A 64 26.05 6.91 -3.26
C GLY A 64 25.09 6.58 -2.11
N SER A 65 25.46 5.60 -1.26
CA SER A 65 25.28 5.62 0.21
C SER A 65 23.94 6.04 0.85
N SER A 66 23.10 5.06 1.21
CA SER A 66 22.78 4.70 2.62
C SER A 66 21.66 3.66 2.61
N THR A 67 22.01 2.37 2.58
CA THR A 67 21.05 1.28 2.64
C THR A 67 20.63 1.05 4.09
N CYS A 68 19.44 1.52 4.46
CA CYS A 68 18.71 0.96 5.60
C CYS A 68 17.95 -0.26 5.07
N THR A 69 18.35 -1.44 5.52
CA THR A 69 17.82 -2.74 5.12
C THR A 69 16.28 -2.72 5.10
N ASP A 70 15.67 -2.76 3.91
CA ASP A 70 14.25 -3.13 3.75
C ASP A 70 14.22 -4.63 4.04
N GLU A 71 13.96 -4.98 5.30
CA GLU A 71 13.53 -6.33 5.64
C GLU A 71 12.19 -6.53 4.92
N GLU A 72 12.27 -6.98 3.67
CA GLU A 72 11.19 -7.70 3.00
C GLU A 72 10.68 -8.73 4.01
N PRO A 73 9.40 -8.65 4.44
CA PRO A 73 8.85 -9.67 5.30
C PRO A 73 8.83 -10.94 4.47
N ARG A 74 9.81 -11.82 4.71
CA ARG A 74 9.90 -13.15 4.12
C ARG A 74 8.54 -13.80 4.26
N SER A 75 7.86 -13.95 3.13
CA SER A 75 6.66 -14.75 2.97
C SER A 75 7.03 -16.21 3.23
N SER A 76 7.12 -16.59 4.50
CA SER A 76 7.28 -17.96 4.94
C SER A 76 6.73 -18.11 6.34
N MET A 77 5.40 -18.05 6.44
CA MET A 77 4.71 -18.88 7.42
C MET A 77 4.08 -20.03 6.62
N GLU A 78 4.84 -21.10 6.45
CA GLU A 78 4.24 -22.43 6.31
C GLU A 78 3.52 -22.72 7.62
N LEU A 79 2.27 -22.26 7.73
CA LEU A 79 1.29 -22.92 8.59
C LEU A 79 0.45 -23.79 7.67
N ASP A 80 0.80 -25.06 7.70
CA ASP A 80 0.00 -26.18 7.22
C ASP A 80 -1.34 -26.16 7.97
N GLU A 81 -2.36 -25.48 7.44
CA GLU A 81 -3.78 -25.89 7.46
C GLU A 81 -4.51 -25.20 6.29
N LYS A 82 -4.93 -26.03 5.35
CA LYS A 82 -5.42 -25.68 4.02
C LYS A 82 -6.88 -25.22 4.06
N GLU A 83 -7.20 -24.14 4.76
CA GLU A 83 -8.38 -23.34 4.41
C GLU A 83 -7.97 -22.41 3.26
N LYS A 84 -8.49 -22.66 2.06
CA LYS A 84 -8.43 -21.70 0.95
C LYS A 84 -9.12 -20.42 1.43
N GLN A 85 -8.35 -19.50 2.02
CA GLN A 85 -8.80 -18.14 2.27
C GLN A 85 -9.37 -17.61 0.95
N PRO A 86 -10.57 -17.01 0.95
CA PRO A 86 -11.17 -16.54 -0.28
C PRO A 86 -10.18 -15.60 -0.97
N GLU A 87 -9.93 -15.80 -2.26
CA GLU A 87 -8.89 -15.09 -3.03
C GLU A 87 -9.01 -13.55 -2.89
N ASN A 88 -10.24 -13.07 -2.67
CA ASN A 88 -10.57 -11.68 -2.34
C ASN A 88 -9.90 -11.14 -1.07
N PHE A 89 -9.74 -11.98 -0.03
CA PHE A 89 -9.11 -11.58 1.22
C PHE A 89 -7.60 -11.39 1.05
N LEU A 90 -6.94 -12.30 0.34
CA LEU A 90 -5.50 -12.16 0.07
C LEU A 90 -5.22 -10.94 -0.80
N LEU A 91 -6.05 -10.70 -1.82
CA LEU A 91 -5.99 -9.47 -2.61
C LEU A 91 -6.21 -8.22 -1.74
N LEU A 92 -7.21 -8.23 -0.84
CA LEU A 92 -7.45 -7.14 0.14
C LEU A 92 -6.26 -6.85 0.99
N LYS A 93 -5.69 -7.89 1.59
CA LYS A 93 -4.51 -7.78 2.41
C LYS A 93 -3.35 -7.16 1.63
N ASP A 94 -3.08 -7.63 0.41
CA ASP A 94 -1.97 -7.15 -0.41
C ASP A 94 -2.17 -5.69 -0.86
N SER A 95 -3.39 -5.32 -1.26
CA SER A 95 -3.72 -3.94 -1.63
C SER A 95 -3.56 -2.98 -0.45
N PHE A 96 -3.97 -3.38 0.76
CA PHE A 96 -3.73 -2.59 1.98
C PHE A 96 -2.23 -2.43 2.23
N LEU A 97 -1.46 -3.52 2.23
CA LEU A 97 -0.01 -3.47 2.46
C LEU A 97 0.70 -2.54 1.47
N LYS A 98 0.36 -2.63 0.17
CA LYS A 98 0.91 -1.75 -0.87
C LYS A 98 0.53 -0.30 -0.63
N ALA A 99 -0.75 -0.02 -0.36
CA ALA A 99 -1.25 1.33 -0.14
C ALA A 99 -0.60 2.00 1.06
N PHE A 100 -0.46 1.29 2.18
CA PHE A 100 0.23 1.79 3.37
C PHE A 100 1.73 2.00 3.10
N LYS A 101 2.42 1.08 2.39
CA LYS A 101 3.83 1.24 2.02
C LYS A 101 4.05 2.48 1.14
N VAL A 102 3.17 2.73 0.17
CA VAL A 102 3.22 3.92 -0.69
C VAL A 102 2.93 5.19 0.12
N MET A 103 1.93 5.17 1.00
CA MET A 103 1.60 6.30 1.88
C MET A 103 2.77 6.68 2.78
N ASP A 104 3.43 5.70 3.40
CA ASP A 104 4.57 5.91 4.30
C ASP A 104 5.78 6.50 3.58
N LYS A 105 6.08 6.01 2.36
CA LYS A 105 7.12 6.60 1.49
C LYS A 105 6.79 8.05 1.11
N GLU A 106 5.53 8.34 0.81
CA GLU A 106 5.11 9.70 0.46
C GLU A 106 5.29 10.65 1.65
N LEU A 107 4.86 10.25 2.85
CA LEU A 107 5.04 11.04 4.07
C LEU A 107 6.51 11.37 4.34
N LYS A 108 7.42 10.41 4.12
CA LYS A 108 8.88 10.61 4.27
C LYS A 108 9.48 11.63 3.31
N LEU A 109 8.88 11.82 2.14
CA LEU A 109 9.36 12.79 1.13
C LEU A 109 8.85 14.21 1.37
N HIS A 110 7.80 14.38 2.19
CA HIS A 110 7.24 15.69 2.50
C HIS A 110 8.10 16.42 3.53
N HIS A 111 9.10 17.19 3.08
CA HIS A 111 10.03 17.95 3.93
C HIS A 111 9.38 18.92 4.93
N HIS A 112 8.09 19.26 4.78
CA HIS A 112 7.37 20.13 5.72
C HIS A 112 6.73 19.37 6.90
N MET A 113 6.73 18.04 6.85
CA MET A 113 6.20 17.16 7.87
C MET A 113 7.37 16.46 8.53
N ASP A 114 7.80 16.91 9.71
CA ASP A 114 8.84 16.22 10.47
C ASP A 114 8.30 14.87 10.97
N CYS A 115 8.44 13.84 10.14
CA CYS A 115 8.03 12.47 10.41
C CYS A 115 9.06 11.67 11.22
N PHE A 116 10.14 12.30 11.72
CA PHE A 116 11.06 11.63 12.64
C PHE A 116 10.41 11.42 14.01
N CYS A 117 9.69 12.43 14.49
CA CYS A 117 8.98 12.41 15.77
C CYS A 117 7.45 12.47 15.62
N SER A 118 6.92 12.52 14.39
CA SER A 118 5.47 12.62 14.12
C SER A 118 4.97 11.46 13.30
N GLY A 119 3.78 10.97 13.65
CA GLY A 119 3.17 9.82 13.01
C GLY A 119 1.67 9.75 13.25
N THR A 120 1.04 8.69 12.75
CA THR A 120 -0.35 8.33 13.09
C THR A 120 -0.46 6.82 13.19
N THR A 121 -1.27 6.33 14.12
CA THR A 121 -1.80 4.97 13.99
C THR A 121 -2.98 4.99 13.02
N ALA A 122 -3.33 3.85 12.43
CA ALA A 122 -4.44 3.73 11.51
C ALA A 122 -5.17 2.39 11.71
N VAL A 123 -6.48 2.44 11.86
CA VAL A 123 -7.37 1.28 11.79
C VAL A 123 -8.34 1.52 10.65
N THR A 124 -8.32 0.65 9.64
CA THR A 124 -9.10 0.83 8.41
C THR A 124 -9.92 -0.41 8.09
N LEU A 125 -11.13 -0.20 7.58
CA LEU A 125 -12.08 -1.24 7.19
C LEU A 125 -12.59 -0.94 5.79
N VAL A 126 -12.74 -1.98 4.97
CA VAL A 126 -13.57 -1.95 3.77
C VAL A 126 -14.76 -2.88 4.00
N LYS A 127 -15.97 -2.32 3.92
CA LYS A 127 -17.21 -3.10 3.88
C LYS A 127 -17.62 -3.28 2.42
N GLN A 128 -17.94 -4.52 2.06
CA GLN A 128 -18.51 -4.95 0.78
C GLN A 128 -19.89 -5.57 1.00
#